data_AF-A0A5M6CLS8-F1
#
_entry.id   AF-A0A5M6CLS8-F1
#
_cell.length_a   1.000
_cell.length_b   1.000
_cell.length_c   1.000
_cell.angle_alpha   90.00
_cell.angle_beta   90.00
_cell.angle_gamma   90.00
#
_symmetry.space_group_name_H-M   'P 1'
#
loop_
_entity.id
_entity.type
_entity.pdbx_description
1 polymer ?
#
loop_
_entity_poly.entity_id
_entity_poly.type
_entity_poly.pdbx_seq_one_letter_code
_entity_poly.pdbx_strand_id
1 'polypeptide(L)'
;MNKLLKIAQVFVFTILILLIAVFIWQFFDAYAKLLFIPLGFLSIYYLLIYLFAKLLQQNQSKVWFYVGIFFMIIPLLAFSMAYKPVLEFSYNILQTLGN
;
A
#
# COMPACT_ATOMS: atom_id res chain seq x y z
N MET A 1 13.45 17.68 -6.17
CA MET A 1 13.01 16.44 -5.48
C MET A 1 13.34 15.25 -6.36
N ASN A 2 13.98 14.20 -5.83
CA ASN A 2 14.25 12.97 -6.58
C ASN A 2 12.94 12.45 -7.21
N LYS A 3 12.93 12.10 -8.50
CA LYS A 3 11.76 11.57 -9.21
C LYS A 3 11.18 10.36 -8.48
N LEU A 4 12.03 9.46 -7.97
CA LEU A 4 11.61 8.29 -7.22
C LEU A 4 10.86 8.67 -5.93
N LEU A 5 11.38 9.67 -5.22
CA LEU A 5 10.76 10.16 -3.97
C LEU A 5 9.39 10.79 -4.23
N LYS A 6 9.24 11.53 -5.35
CA LYS A 6 7.94 12.08 -5.77
C LYS A 6 6.94 10.97 -6.07
N ILE A 7 7.36 9.91 -6.76
CA ILE A 7 6.50 8.77 -7.07
C ILE A 7 6.08 8.06 -5.77
N ALA A 8 7.01 7.76 -4.87
CA ALA A 8 6.70 7.16 -3.57
C ALA A 8 5.69 8.00 -2.75
N GLN A 9 5.89 9.32 -2.72
CA GLN A 9 4.98 10.24 -2.04
C GLN A 9 3.57 10.22 -2.63
N VAL A 10 3.45 10.13 -3.97
CA VAL A 10 2.16 9.99 -4.63
C VAL A 10 1.48 8.68 -4.21
N PHE A 11 2.19 7.56 -4.20
CA PHE A 11 1.62 6.28 -3.75
C PHE A 11 1.12 6.32 -2.31
N VAL A 12 1.92 6.87 -1.38
CA VAL A 12 1.51 7.06 0.02
C VAL A 12 0.22 7.89 0.07
N PHE A 13 0.19 9.02 -0.62
CA PHE A 13 -0.97 9.90 -0.64
C PHE A 13 -2.22 9.22 -1.23
N THR A 14 -2.08 8.50 -2.35
CA THR A 14 -3.18 7.74 -2.96
C THR A 14 -3.75 6.71 -2.00
N ILE A 15 -2.91 5.98 -1.26
CA ILE A 15 -3.40 4.97 -0.30
C ILE A 15 -4.11 5.61 0.87
N LEU A 16 -3.65 6.77 1.35
CA LEU A 16 -4.36 7.52 2.40
C LEU A 16 -5.76 7.94 1.93
N ILE A 17 -5.89 8.40 0.68
CA ILE A 17 -7.20 8.70 0.10
C ILE A 17 -8.07 7.43 0.04
N LEU A 18 -7.51 6.31 -0.41
CA LEU A 18 -8.24 5.03 -0.46
C LEU A 18 -8.70 4.58 0.93
N LEU A 19 -7.89 4.77 1.97
CA LEU A 19 -8.29 4.48 3.35
C LEU A 19 -9.48 5.34 3.79
N ILE A 20 -9.50 6.63 3.46
CA ILE A 20 -10.64 7.52 3.73
C ILE A 20 -11.87 7.06 2.94
N ALA A 21 -11.71 6.71 1.67
CA ALA A 21 -12.81 6.22 0.83
C ALA A 21 -13.42 4.93 1.40
N VAL A 22 -12.59 3.95 1.79
CA VAL A 22 -13.03 2.71 2.44
C VAL A 22 -13.68 2.99 3.79
N PHE A 23 -13.16 3.96 4.54
CA PHE A 23 -13.76 4.40 5.81
C PHE A 23 -15.15 4.99 5.65
N ILE A 24 -15.43 5.69 4.56
CA ILE A 24 -16.78 6.16 4.26
C ILE A 24 -17.64 5.01 3.73
N TRP A 25 -17.09 4.15 2.87
CA TRP A 25 -17.83 3.02 2.27
C TRP A 25 -18.35 2.05 3.33
N GLN A 26 -17.58 1.75 4.38
CA GLN A 26 -18.01 0.79 5.41
C GLN A 26 -19.36 1.12 6.10
N PHE A 27 -19.85 2.36 6.01
CA PHE A 27 -21.18 2.73 6.51
C PHE A 27 -22.32 2.25 5.60
N PHE A 28 -22.04 2.01 4.32
CA PHE A 28 -22.99 1.54 3.32
C PHE A 28 -22.85 0.03 3.04
N ASP A 29 -21.64 -0.52 3.19
CA ASP A 29 -21.35 -1.94 2.98
C ASP A 29 -20.33 -2.45 4.01
N ALA A 30 -20.74 -3.38 4.86
CA ALA A 30 -19.90 -3.97 5.90
C ALA A 30 -18.67 -4.70 5.33
N TYR A 31 -18.75 -5.23 4.11
CA TYR A 31 -17.63 -5.92 3.46
C TYR A 31 -16.49 -4.98 3.10
N ALA A 32 -16.74 -3.66 3.01
CA ALA A 32 -15.67 -2.68 2.77
C ALA A 32 -14.60 -2.71 3.87
N LYS A 33 -14.96 -3.12 5.10
CA LYS A 33 -14.01 -3.27 6.20
C LYS A 33 -12.88 -4.27 5.90
N LEU A 34 -13.13 -5.24 5.02
CA LEU A 34 -12.11 -6.21 4.59
C LEU A 34 -10.93 -5.55 3.87
N LEU A 35 -11.13 -4.37 3.28
CA LEU A 35 -10.08 -3.65 2.55
C LEU A 35 -9.13 -2.88 3.48
N PHE A 36 -9.48 -2.67 4.77
CA PHE A 36 -8.62 -1.93 5.69
C PHE A 36 -7.30 -2.63 5.97
N ILE A 37 -7.33 -3.96 6.14
CA ILE A 37 -6.12 -4.74 6.41
C ILE A 37 -5.12 -4.64 5.24
N PRO A 38 -5.50 -4.95 3.98
CA PRO A 38 -4.57 -4.85 2.87
C PRO A 38 -4.15 -3.40 2.57
N LEU A 39 -5.06 -2.44 2.62
CA LEU A 39 -4.69 -1.02 2.45
C LEU A 39 -3.78 -0.54 3.59
N GLY A 40 -3.98 -1.04 4.81
CA GLY A 40 -3.11 -0.83 5.95
C GLY A 40 -1.69 -1.33 5.68
N PHE A 41 -1.54 -2.59 5.26
CA PHE A 41 -0.24 -3.14 4.87
C PHE A 41 0.43 -2.36 3.75
N LEU A 42 -0.32 -2.01 2.70
CA LEU A 42 0.20 -1.19 1.61
C LEU A 42 0.65 0.18 2.14
N SER A 43 -0.12 0.83 3.00
CA SER A 43 0.25 2.15 3.54
C SER A 43 1.59 2.13 4.28
N ILE A 44 1.80 1.12 5.13
CA ILE A 44 3.06 0.90 5.85
C ILE A 44 4.18 0.62 4.85
N TYR A 45 3.93 -0.26 3.88
CA TYR A 45 4.92 -0.62 2.86
C TYR A 45 5.42 0.61 2.08
N TYR A 46 4.52 1.43 1.55
CA TYR A 46 4.92 2.62 0.78
C TYR A 46 5.54 3.71 1.65
N LEU A 47 5.13 3.82 2.92
CA LEU A 47 5.80 4.71 3.86
C LEU A 47 7.26 4.28 4.07
N LEU A 48 7.53 2.99 4.25
CA LEU A 48 8.89 2.46 4.37
C LEU A 48 9.70 2.70 3.11
N ILE A 49 9.12 2.49 1.92
CA ILE A 49 9.79 2.78 0.64
C ILE A 49 10.09 4.27 0.52
N TYR A 50 9.17 5.16 0.90
CA TYR A 50 9.40 6.60 0.88
C TYR A 50 10.55 7.00 1.82
N LEU A 51 10.57 6.48 3.05
CA LEU A 51 11.64 6.73 4.02
C LEU A 51 12.98 6.22 3.50
N PHE A 52 13.02 5.01 2.94
CA PHE A 52 14.20 4.43 2.33
C PHE A 52 14.71 5.27 1.16
N ALA A 53 13.82 5.69 0.26
CA ALA A 53 14.15 6.57 -0.86
C ALA A 53 14.67 7.94 -0.41
N LYS A 54 14.20 8.44 0.74
CA LYS A 54 14.66 9.69 1.35
C LYS A 54 16.09 9.55 1.88
N LEU A 55 16.39 8.44 2.54
CA LEU A 55 17.73 8.14 3.05
C LEU A 55 18.75 7.93 1.91
N LEU A 56 18.34 7.30 0.82
CA LEU A 56 19.18 7.02 -0.36
C LEU A 56 19.36 8.20 -1.32
N GLN A 57 18.83 9.39 -1.01
CA GLN A 57 18.86 10.55 -1.93
C GLN A 57 20.27 10.88 -2.47
N GLN A 58 21.34 10.53 -1.75
CA GLN A 58 22.72 10.80 -2.14
C GLN A 58 23.27 9.92 -3.28
N ASN A 59 22.64 8.78 -3.64
CA ASN A 59 23.21 7.83 -4.60
C ASN A 59 22.27 7.52 -5.78
N GLN A 60 22.15 8.46 -6.72
CA GLN A 60 21.21 8.43 -7.87
C GLN A 60 21.73 7.63 -9.08
N SER A 61 22.11 6.35 -8.91
CA SER A 61 22.37 5.51 -10.09
C SER A 61 21.07 5.19 -10.83
N LYS A 62 21.12 5.14 -12.17
CA LYS A 62 19.99 4.68 -13.02
C LYS A 62 19.48 3.31 -12.60
N VAL A 63 20.36 2.42 -12.13
CA VAL A 63 20.00 1.07 -11.66
C VAL A 63 19.11 1.15 -10.41
N TRP A 64 19.46 1.98 -9.42
CA TRP A 64 18.67 2.17 -8.20
C TRP A 64 17.28 2.77 -8.47
N PHE A 65 17.15 3.56 -9.54
CA PHE A 65 15.86 4.07 -9.98
C PHE A 65 14.93 2.93 -10.45
N TYR A 66 15.40 2.04 -11.34
CA TYR A 66 14.59 0.92 -11.83
C TYR A 66 14.27 -0.10 -10.74
N VAL A 67 15.23 -0.40 -9.87
CA VAL A 67 15.01 -1.25 -8.69
C VAL A 67 13.90 -0.64 -7.82
N GLY A 68 13.96 0.65 -7.51
CA GLY A 68 12.93 1.32 -6.72
C GLY A 68 11.54 1.27 -7.36
N ILE A 69 11.44 1.44 -8.69
CA ILE A 69 10.17 1.29 -9.41
C ILE A 69 9.63 -0.15 -9.30
N PHE A 70 10.50 -1.15 -9.48
CA PHE A 70 10.10 -2.56 -9.37
C PHE A 70 9.50 -2.88 -8.00
N PHE A 71 10.17 -2.43 -6.92
CA PHE A 71 9.66 -2.58 -5.56
C PHE A 71 8.34 -1.82 -5.33
N MET A 72 8.09 -0.71 -6.01
CA MET A 72 6.81 0.00 -5.90
C MET A 72 5.65 -0.70 -6.61
N ILE A 73 5.91 -1.39 -7.73
CA ILE A 73 4.84 -1.96 -8.57
C ILE A 73 4.43 -3.36 -8.11
N ILE A 74 5.39 -4.21 -7.70
CA ILE A 74 5.11 -5.60 -7.30
C ILE A 74 3.99 -5.73 -6.26
N PRO A 75 3.95 -4.94 -5.16
CA PRO A 75 2.90 -5.09 -4.16
C PRO A 75 1.50 -4.85 -4.73
N LEU A 76 1.35 -3.92 -5.68
CA LEU A 76 0.06 -3.63 -6.33
C LEU A 76 -0.35 -4.79 -7.22
N LEU A 77 0.59 -5.34 -8.00
CA LEU A 77 0.33 -6.49 -8.85
C LEU A 77 -0.01 -7.72 -8.01
N ALA A 78 0.74 -7.96 -6.93
CA ALA A 78 0.48 -9.05 -6.00
C ALA A 78 -0.90 -8.91 -5.36
N PHE A 79 -1.27 -7.71 -4.91
CA PHE A 79 -2.60 -7.45 -4.36
C PHE A 79 -3.72 -7.67 -5.38
N SER A 80 -3.52 -7.22 -6.63
CA SER A 80 -4.50 -7.41 -7.71
C SER A 80 -4.66 -8.87 -8.12
N MET A 81 -3.56 -9.62 -8.23
CA MET A 81 -3.59 -11.03 -8.67
C MET A 81 -4.04 -11.96 -7.54
N ALA A 82 -3.65 -11.67 -6.30
CA ALA A 82 -3.99 -12.47 -5.12
C ALA A 82 -5.14 -11.85 -4.32
N TYR A 83 -6.05 -11.11 -4.94
CA TYR A 83 -7.09 -10.36 -4.23
C TYR A 83 -7.94 -11.28 -3.33
N LYS A 84 -8.34 -12.46 -3.84
CA LYS A 84 -9.21 -13.40 -3.13
C LYS A 84 -8.58 -13.93 -1.84
N PRO A 85 -7.38 -14.54 -1.86
CA PRO A 85 -6.74 -15.00 -0.62
C PRO A 85 -6.41 -13.84 0.34
N VAL A 86 -6.14 -12.63 -0.16
CA VAL A 86 -5.92 -11.47 0.70
C VAL A 86 -7.20 -11.02 1.42
N LEU A 87 -8.35 -11.04 0.74
CA LEU A 87 -9.63 -10.75 1.35
C LEU A 87 -10.04 -11.85 2.34
N GLU A 88 -9.80 -13.13 2.03
CA GLU A 88 -10.05 -14.25 2.94
C GLU A 88 -9.19 -14.13 4.20
N PHE A 89 -7.90 -13.81 4.05
CA PHE A 89 -7.03 -13.51 5.19
C PHE A 89 -7.60 -12.38 6.04
N SER A 90 -8.02 -11.29 5.41
CA SER A 90 -8.58 -10.13 6.11
C SER A 90 -9.88 -10.47 6.85
N TYR A 91 -10.73 -11.29 6.24
CA TYR A 91 -11.95 -11.80 6.84
C TYR A 91 -11.65 -12.63 8.09
N ASN A 92 -10.74 -13.60 7.99
CA ASN A 92 -10.37 -14.48 9.10
C ASN A 92 -9.80 -13.69 10.29
N ILE A 93 -8.98 -12.67 10.03
CA ILE A 93 -8.42 -11.80 11.06
C ILE A 93 -9.53 -11.00 11.75
N LEU A 94 -10.41 -10.35 10.99
CA LEU A 94 -11.50 -9.54 11.55
C LEU A 94 -12.51 -10.39 12.32
N GLN A 95 -12.82 -11.60 11.85
CA GLN A 95 -13.69 -12.53 12.55
C GLN A 95 -13.07 -12.99 13.88
N THR A 96 -11.76 -13.26 13.91
CA THR A 96 -11.05 -13.63 15.13
C THR A 96 -11.01 -12.48 16.15
N LEU A 97 -10.90 -11.23 15.68
CA LEU A 97 -10.89 -10.05 16.55
C LEU A 97 -12.29 -9.63 17.06
N GLY A 98 -13.35 -10.05 16.35
CA GLY A 98 -14.73 -9.74 16.70
C GLY A 98 -15.40 -10.74 17.63
N ASN A 99 -14.77 -11.90 17.85
CA ASN A 99 -15.17 -12.95 18.80
C ASN A 99 -14.37 -12.85 20.10
#